data_AF-A0A831TN06-F1
#
_entry.id   AF-A0A831TN06-F1
#
_cell.length_a   1.000
_cell.length_b   1.000
_cell.length_c   1.000
_cell.angle_alpha   90.00
_cell.angle_beta   90.00
_cell.angle_gamma   90.00
#
_symmetry.space_group_name_H-M   'P 1'
#
loop_
_entity.id
_entity.type
_entity.pdbx_description
1 polymer ?
#
loop_
_entity_poly.entity_id
_entity_poly.type
_entity_poly.pdbx_seq_one_letter_code
_entity_poly.pdbx_strand_id
1 'polypeptide(L)'
;MADVSTFEAIRIRIASPEDIRKWSYGEVKKPETINYRTFKPERDGLFCERIFGPVKDWECHCGRYKKVKFKGIICDRCGVEVTRSKVRRERMGHIELAAPVCHIWYLKGVPSPLSLILDISPRPLEKVLYFASYVITHVDRKRINDELDGIRLAAEQEIEAIDRELQETLENLPRQMEERREEELAALHEPNEEGVIPAEQLSPEELEAEQERIRARYERDLEAAREREKRNAEERQQEIRDGLKLLETVEKRQLIPEEQYRTLEKLLDVLSQRLDKDASDWVRAGLGAAAIKDLLREIDLEKLSRELRAEIAQTQGPRRLRAIKRLEIVEAFLKSKARPEWMILDVVPVIPPELRPMVQLDGGRFATSDLNDLYRRIINRNNRLKKIVEIRAPESIVNHEKRLLQEAVDALIDNGRRTRPVVGSNNRPLRSLSDMLKGKEGRFRKNLLGKRVDYSGRSVIVVGPHLKLHQCGLPKEMALELFKPFVMKMLVETQATSNINTAKRMIDRM
;
A
#
# COMPACT_ATOMS: atom_id res chain seq x y z
N MET A 1 33.67 3.49 -14.82
CA MET A 1 33.04 2.25 -14.30
C MET A 1 34.08 1.67 -13.38
N ALA A 2 33.73 1.32 -12.15
CA ALA A 2 34.66 0.62 -11.28
C ALA A 2 35.03 -0.73 -11.94
N ASP A 3 36.30 -1.11 -11.85
CA ASP A 3 36.83 -2.30 -12.53
C ASP A 3 36.23 -3.56 -11.89
N VAL A 4 35.88 -4.57 -12.70
CA VAL A 4 35.24 -5.80 -12.18
C VAL A 4 36.21 -6.60 -11.29
N SER A 5 37.51 -6.38 -11.47
CA SER A 5 38.59 -6.91 -10.65
C SER A 5 38.73 -6.25 -9.26
N THR A 6 38.03 -5.15 -8.99
CA THR A 6 38.25 -4.37 -7.75
C THR A 6 37.39 -4.80 -6.55
N PHE A 7 36.40 -5.68 -6.72
CA PHE A 7 35.49 -6.07 -5.63
C PHE A 7 35.52 -7.59 -5.37
N GLU A 8 35.68 -7.96 -4.09
CA GLU A 8 35.74 -9.37 -3.64
C GLU A 8 34.34 -9.96 -3.40
N ALA A 9 33.40 -9.13 -2.90
CA ALA A 9 32.06 -9.60 -2.53
C ALA A 9 30.98 -8.54 -2.78
N ILE A 10 29.74 -9.00 -2.99
CA ILE A 10 28.54 -8.18 -3.10
C ILE A 10 27.60 -8.52 -1.94
N ARG A 11 27.18 -7.49 -1.20
CA ARG A 11 26.26 -7.64 -0.06
C ARG A 11 24.90 -7.04 -0.39
N ILE A 12 23.82 -7.76 -0.08
CA ILE A 12 22.44 -7.28 -0.14
C ILE A 12 21.89 -7.14 1.29
N ARG A 13 21.11 -6.08 1.54
CA ARG A 13 20.44 -5.83 2.82
C ARG A 13 19.11 -5.12 2.59
N ILE A 14 18.25 -5.15 3.61
CA ILE A 14 17.03 -4.35 3.63
C ILE A 14 17.42 -2.86 3.67
N ALA A 15 16.78 -2.06 2.83
CA ALA A 15 16.99 -0.62 2.79
C ALA A 15 16.18 0.07 3.90
N SER A 16 16.83 0.85 4.75
CA SER A 16 16.12 1.71 5.69
C SER A 16 15.47 2.90 4.95
N PRO A 17 14.42 3.53 5.51
CA PRO A 17 13.87 4.77 4.93
C PRO A 17 14.93 5.87 4.77
N GLU A 18 15.90 5.94 5.68
CA GLU A 18 17.02 6.89 5.63
C GLU A 18 17.98 6.59 4.47
N ASP A 19 18.30 5.32 4.24
CA ASP A 19 19.13 4.91 3.10
C ASP A 19 18.46 5.31 1.77
N ILE A 20 17.14 5.10 1.66
CA ILE A 20 16.37 5.47 0.46
C ILE A 20 16.41 6.99 0.23
N ARG A 21 16.25 7.80 1.29
CA ARG A 21 16.37 9.26 1.19
C ARG A 21 17.79 9.68 0.80
N LYS A 22 18.82 9.02 1.33
CA LYS A 22 20.25 9.27 1.00
C LYS A 22 20.57 8.99 -0.46
N TRP A 23 19.94 7.98 -1.06
CA TRP A 23 20.12 7.67 -2.49
C TRP A 23 19.39 8.65 -3.41
N SER A 24 18.39 9.35 -2.87
CA SER A 24 17.52 10.17 -3.67
C SER A 24 18.07 11.56 -3.91
N TYR A 25 17.87 12.04 -5.13
CA TYR A 25 18.18 13.41 -5.54
C TYR A 25 16.96 14.35 -5.44
N GLY A 26 15.81 13.84 -5.01
CA GLY A 26 14.60 14.63 -4.79
C GLY A 26 13.31 13.83 -4.76
N GLU A 27 12.29 14.41 -4.13
CA GLU A 27 10.94 13.85 -4.03
C GLU A 27 10.16 14.08 -5.34
N VAL A 28 9.53 13.02 -5.86
CA VAL A 28 8.59 13.09 -6.98
C VAL A 28 7.20 13.37 -6.43
N LYS A 29 6.76 14.63 -6.52
CA LYS A 29 5.47 15.08 -5.99
C LYS A 29 4.34 14.93 -6.99
N LYS A 30 4.66 15.02 -8.28
CA LYS A 30 3.70 15.19 -9.36
C LYS A 30 3.56 13.91 -10.21
N PRO A 31 2.32 13.48 -10.51
CA PRO A 31 2.08 12.29 -11.35
C PRO A 31 2.42 12.51 -12.83
N GLU A 32 2.62 13.77 -13.25
CA GLU A 32 2.87 14.15 -14.63
C GLU A 32 4.23 13.64 -15.13
N THR A 33 4.30 13.40 -16.44
CA THR A 33 5.50 12.87 -17.11
C THR A 33 6.19 13.96 -17.92
N ILE A 34 5.69 14.23 -19.13
CA ILE A 34 6.17 15.26 -20.05
C ILE A 34 4.99 16.12 -20.49
N ASN A 35 5.29 17.36 -20.86
CA ASN A 35 4.32 18.24 -21.46
C ASN A 35 4.04 17.80 -22.91
N TYR A 36 2.77 17.65 -23.28
CA TYR A 36 2.38 17.19 -24.62
C TYR A 36 2.67 18.20 -25.75
N ARG A 37 2.83 19.49 -25.45
CA ARG A 37 3.14 20.53 -26.45
C ARG A 37 4.63 20.75 -26.61
N THR A 38 5.35 20.87 -25.49
CA THR A 38 6.78 21.20 -25.51
C THR A 38 7.69 19.99 -25.52
N PHE A 39 7.14 18.79 -25.27
CA PHE A 39 7.86 17.53 -25.07
C PHE A 39 8.94 17.59 -23.97
N LYS A 40 8.92 18.64 -23.14
CA LYS A 40 9.83 18.78 -22.01
C LYS A 40 9.26 18.08 -20.78
N PRO A 41 10.11 17.47 -19.94
CA PRO A 41 9.70 16.92 -18.66
C PRO A 41 9.05 17.97 -17.77
N GLU A 42 7.95 17.60 -17.12
CA GLU A 42 7.29 18.47 -16.14
C GLU A 42 8.12 18.57 -14.85
N ARG A 43 8.07 19.74 -14.21
CA ARG A 43 8.78 19.96 -12.93
C ARG A 43 8.15 19.13 -11.83
N ASP A 44 8.99 18.54 -10.99
CA ASP A 44 8.63 17.64 -9.87
C ASP A 44 7.87 16.35 -10.29
N GLY A 45 7.75 16.11 -11.59
CA GLY A 45 7.15 14.91 -12.16
C GLY A 45 8.11 13.73 -12.28
N LEU A 46 7.62 12.65 -12.88
CA LEU A 46 8.35 11.38 -13.02
C LEU A 46 9.62 11.46 -13.88
N PHE A 47 9.76 12.49 -14.71
CA PHE A 47 10.92 12.70 -15.59
C PHE A 47 11.72 13.97 -15.26
N CYS A 48 11.40 14.63 -14.14
CA CYS A 48 11.93 15.92 -13.72
C CYS A 48 13.46 15.98 -13.83
N GLU A 49 13.96 16.96 -14.60
CA GLU A 49 15.40 17.16 -14.81
C GLU A 49 16.15 17.61 -13.56
N ARG A 50 15.46 18.30 -12.64
CA ARG A 50 16.04 18.75 -11.37
C ARG A 50 16.45 17.56 -10.48
N ILE A 51 15.64 16.50 -10.52
CA ILE A 51 15.84 15.29 -9.70
C ILE A 51 16.79 14.33 -10.42
N PHE A 52 16.47 13.98 -11.65
CA PHE A 52 17.16 12.88 -12.35
C PHE A 52 18.36 13.34 -13.19
N GLY A 53 18.51 14.64 -13.45
CA GLY A 53 19.54 15.23 -14.30
C GLY A 53 19.03 15.64 -15.70
N PRO A 54 19.90 16.28 -16.50
CA PRO A 54 19.50 16.92 -17.76
C PRO A 54 19.20 15.90 -18.87
N VAL A 55 18.21 16.19 -19.74
CA VAL A 55 17.86 15.32 -20.88
C VAL A 55 18.97 15.34 -21.95
N LYS A 56 19.55 16.51 -22.19
CA LYS A 56 20.64 16.71 -23.16
C LYS A 56 21.95 16.96 -22.43
N ASP A 57 23.05 16.51 -23.02
CA ASP A 57 24.38 16.70 -22.44
C ASP A 57 24.70 18.19 -22.29
N TRP A 58 25.09 18.60 -21.08
CA TRP A 58 25.53 19.95 -20.75
C TRP A 58 24.49 21.05 -21.04
N GLU A 59 23.20 20.74 -20.98
CA GLU A 59 22.12 21.70 -21.16
C GLU A 59 21.14 21.61 -19.98
N CYS A 60 20.85 22.75 -19.35
CA CYS A 60 19.81 22.84 -18.33
C CYS A 60 18.41 22.98 -18.97
N HIS A 61 17.36 22.59 -18.24
CA HIS A 61 15.96 22.63 -18.70
C HIS A 61 15.50 23.97 -19.32
N CYS A 62 15.90 25.10 -18.72
CA CYS A 62 15.52 26.44 -19.18
C CYS A 62 16.40 26.96 -20.34
N GLY A 63 17.51 26.29 -20.64
CA GLY A 63 18.45 26.70 -21.68
C GLY A 63 19.37 27.88 -21.32
N ARG A 64 19.37 28.38 -20.07
CA ARG A 64 20.28 29.46 -19.61
C ARG A 64 21.75 29.05 -19.67
N TYR A 65 22.06 27.86 -19.14
CA TYR A 65 23.38 27.27 -19.19
C TYR A 65 23.42 26.16 -20.24
N LYS A 66 24.32 26.32 -21.21
CA LYS A 66 24.59 25.38 -22.31
C LYS A 66 26.10 25.23 -22.52
N LYS A 67 26.52 24.05 -22.97
CA LYS A 67 27.92 23.66 -23.26
C LYS A 67 28.72 23.27 -22.02
N VAL A 68 29.84 22.57 -22.27
CA VAL A 68 30.72 21.97 -21.26
C VAL A 68 31.31 22.98 -20.26
N LYS A 69 31.44 24.26 -20.65
CA LYS A 69 32.03 25.31 -19.81
C LYS A 69 31.31 25.51 -18.46
N PHE A 70 30.02 25.16 -18.36
CA PHE A 70 29.24 25.30 -17.14
C PHE A 70 29.10 23.98 -16.36
N LYS A 71 30.00 23.03 -16.59
CA LYS A 71 30.02 21.72 -15.92
C LYS A 71 29.91 21.87 -14.40
N GLY A 72 28.93 21.19 -13.81
CA GLY A 72 28.73 21.14 -12.35
C GLY A 72 27.97 22.33 -11.76
N ILE A 73 27.63 23.35 -12.55
CA ILE A 73 26.83 24.48 -12.08
C ILE A 73 25.35 24.04 -11.98
N ILE A 74 24.73 24.32 -10.85
CA ILE A 74 23.28 24.17 -10.65
C ILE A 74 22.61 25.47 -11.09
N CYS A 75 21.64 25.37 -12.00
CA CYS A 75 21.01 26.56 -12.55
C CYS A 75 20.07 27.25 -11.55
N ASP A 76 20.26 28.54 -11.25
CA ASP A 76 19.38 29.29 -10.31
C ASP A 76 17.90 29.35 -10.74
N ARG A 77 17.60 29.25 -12.04
CA ARG A 77 16.22 29.39 -12.57
C ARG A 77 15.44 28.09 -12.60
N CYS A 78 16.11 26.96 -12.86
CA CYS A 78 15.45 25.65 -13.01
C CYS A 78 15.95 24.58 -12.04
N GLY A 79 17.01 24.85 -11.27
CA GLY A 79 17.62 23.92 -10.32
C GLY A 79 18.30 22.72 -10.96
N VAL A 80 18.46 22.68 -12.29
CA VAL A 80 19.06 21.55 -12.99
C VAL A 80 20.58 21.71 -13.01
N GLU A 81 21.26 20.65 -12.62
CA GLU A 81 22.72 20.55 -12.71
C GLU A 81 23.17 20.28 -14.15
N VAL A 82 24.14 21.06 -14.61
CA VAL A 82 24.70 20.92 -15.95
C VAL A 82 25.76 19.81 -15.97
N THR A 83 25.32 18.61 -16.35
CA THR A 83 26.15 17.39 -16.44
C THR A 83 25.79 16.57 -17.69
N ARG A 84 26.37 15.38 -17.84
CA ARG A 84 26.01 14.44 -18.92
C ARG A 84 24.65 13.81 -18.64
N SER A 85 23.84 13.57 -19.67
CA SER A 85 22.52 12.92 -19.57
C SER A 85 22.61 11.51 -19.00
N LYS A 86 23.77 10.86 -19.09
CA LYS A 86 24.06 9.54 -18.51
C LYS A 86 23.67 9.41 -17.04
N VAL A 87 23.72 10.49 -16.25
CA VAL A 87 23.31 10.46 -14.84
C VAL A 87 21.84 10.07 -14.65
N ARG A 88 20.98 10.26 -15.67
CA ARG A 88 19.56 9.85 -15.66
C ARG A 88 19.35 8.34 -15.65
N ARG A 89 20.42 7.55 -15.77
CA ARG A 89 20.43 6.10 -15.60
C ARG A 89 20.84 5.66 -14.19
N GLU A 90 21.40 6.56 -13.39
CA GLU A 90 22.02 6.27 -12.09
C GLU A 90 21.31 6.97 -10.93
N ARG A 91 20.80 8.20 -11.13
CA ARG A 91 20.12 8.99 -10.08
C ARG A 91 18.74 8.45 -9.75
N MET A 92 18.52 8.12 -8.48
CA MET A 92 17.21 7.70 -7.97
C MET A 92 16.39 8.90 -7.47
N GLY A 93 15.08 8.78 -7.56
CA GLY A 93 14.10 9.65 -6.90
C GLY A 93 13.48 8.92 -5.71
N HIS A 94 12.62 9.58 -4.96
CA HIS A 94 11.78 8.93 -3.95
C HIS A 94 10.39 9.54 -3.91
N ILE A 95 9.44 8.84 -3.31
CA ILE A 95 8.10 9.31 -2.97
C ILE A 95 7.95 9.17 -1.46
N GLU A 96 7.66 10.28 -0.77
CA GLU A 96 7.34 10.27 0.65
C GLU A 96 5.85 9.93 0.83
N LEU A 97 5.57 8.79 1.46
CA LEU A 97 4.20 8.32 1.65
C LEU A 97 3.54 9.04 2.81
N ALA A 98 2.25 9.36 2.65
CA ALA A 98 1.43 9.96 3.70
C ALA A 98 1.02 8.96 4.78
N ALA A 99 1.06 7.66 4.47
CA ALA A 99 0.87 6.59 5.43
C ALA A 99 1.89 5.47 5.15
N PRO A 100 2.42 4.81 6.20
CA PRO A 100 3.32 3.69 6.03
C PRO A 100 2.63 2.53 5.29
N VAL A 101 3.41 1.79 4.50
CA VAL A 101 2.93 0.71 3.63
C VAL A 101 3.82 -0.51 3.80
N CYS A 102 3.23 -1.69 3.91
CA CYS A 102 3.97 -2.94 4.02
C CYS A 102 4.60 -3.34 2.67
N HIS A 103 5.85 -3.77 2.66
CA HIS A 103 6.44 -4.33 1.45
C HIS A 103 5.95 -5.77 1.21
N ILE A 104 5.26 -6.01 0.09
CA ILE A 104 4.53 -7.25 -0.20
C ILE A 104 5.35 -8.55 -0.09
N TRP A 105 6.65 -8.53 -0.42
CA TRP A 105 7.50 -9.72 -0.29
C TRP A 105 7.59 -10.26 1.14
N TYR A 106 7.57 -9.39 2.16
CA TYR A 106 7.62 -9.84 3.56
C TYR A 106 6.25 -10.25 4.10
N LEU A 107 5.17 -9.90 3.40
CA LEU A 107 3.81 -10.33 3.73
C LEU A 107 3.47 -11.67 3.06
N LYS A 108 3.60 -11.75 1.74
CA LYS A 108 3.19 -12.89 0.88
C LYS A 108 4.34 -13.83 0.51
N GLY A 109 5.53 -13.61 1.07
CA GLY A 109 6.60 -14.61 1.07
C GLY A 109 6.13 -15.89 1.75
N VAL A 110 6.57 -17.05 1.27
CA VAL A 110 6.26 -18.35 1.89
C VAL A 110 7.59 -18.95 2.36
N PRO A 111 7.84 -19.07 3.68
CA PRO A 111 7.03 -18.53 4.79
C PRO A 111 7.09 -16.99 4.88
N SER A 112 6.11 -16.38 5.56
CA SER A 112 6.00 -14.92 5.69
C SER A 112 6.86 -14.41 6.84
N PRO A 113 7.89 -13.58 6.59
CA PRO A 113 8.76 -13.06 7.66
C PRO A 113 8.01 -12.23 8.71
N LEU A 114 7.05 -11.40 8.29
CA LEU A 114 6.25 -10.60 9.22
C LEU A 114 5.40 -11.47 10.14
N SER A 115 4.77 -12.51 9.58
CA SER A 115 3.97 -13.47 10.32
C SER A 115 4.79 -14.19 11.40
N LEU A 116 6.01 -14.61 11.06
CA LEU A 116 6.88 -15.35 11.98
C LEU A 116 7.45 -14.46 13.11
N ILE A 117 7.79 -13.20 12.81
CA ILE A 117 8.27 -12.27 13.84
C ILE A 117 7.17 -11.90 14.83
N LEU A 118 5.97 -11.56 14.33
CA LEU A 118 4.84 -11.13 15.16
C LEU A 118 4.10 -12.29 15.83
N ASP A 119 4.35 -13.52 15.37
CA ASP A 119 3.62 -14.74 15.73
C ASP A 119 2.14 -14.77 15.32
N ILE A 120 1.75 -13.91 14.37
CA ILE A 120 0.40 -13.81 13.85
C ILE A 120 0.30 -14.61 12.56
N SER A 121 -0.74 -15.42 12.39
CA SER A 121 -0.96 -16.17 11.15
C SER A 121 -1.10 -15.24 9.92
N PRO A 122 -0.68 -15.66 8.70
CA PRO A 122 -0.65 -14.75 7.54
C PRO A 122 -2.02 -14.19 7.12
N ARG A 123 -3.10 -14.98 7.25
CA ARG A 123 -4.47 -14.56 6.89
C ARG A 123 -4.99 -13.42 7.80
N PRO A 124 -4.93 -13.56 9.15
CA PRO A 124 -5.19 -12.44 10.06
C PRO A 124 -4.34 -11.20 9.75
N LEU A 125 -3.03 -11.36 9.59
CA LEU A 125 -2.12 -10.24 9.32
C LEU A 125 -2.51 -9.46 8.05
N GLU A 126 -2.96 -10.17 7.02
CA GLU A 126 -3.51 -9.57 5.81
C GLU A 126 -4.77 -8.73 6.10
N LYS A 127 -5.70 -9.21 6.94
CA LYS A 127 -6.89 -8.42 7.31
C LYS A 127 -6.50 -7.08 7.97
N VAL A 128 -5.49 -7.07 8.82
CA VAL A 128 -5.00 -5.84 9.47
C VAL A 128 -4.39 -4.87 8.46
N LEU A 129 -3.48 -5.35 7.61
CA LEU A 129 -2.76 -4.52 6.64
C LEU A 129 -3.67 -3.89 5.59
N TYR A 130 -4.78 -4.56 5.23
CA TYR A 130 -5.77 -4.06 4.28
C TYR A 130 -7.02 -3.50 4.96
N PHE A 131 -6.91 -3.03 6.21
CA PHE A 131 -7.93 -2.23 6.91
C PHE A 131 -9.28 -2.95 7.07
N ALA A 132 -9.27 -4.27 7.29
CA ALA A 132 -10.48 -5.07 7.53
C ALA A 132 -10.66 -5.49 8.99
N SER A 133 -9.60 -5.45 9.82
CA SER A 133 -9.67 -5.79 11.24
C SER A 133 -8.61 -5.03 12.01
N TYR A 134 -8.92 -4.66 13.26
CA TYR A 134 -8.00 -3.98 14.16
C TYR A 134 -7.02 -4.98 14.77
N VAL A 135 -5.81 -4.51 15.09
CA VAL A 135 -4.85 -5.25 15.91
C VAL A 135 -4.59 -4.48 17.19
N ILE A 136 -4.57 -5.18 18.31
CA ILE A 136 -4.29 -4.58 19.61
C ILE A 136 -2.79 -4.31 19.72
N THR A 137 -2.44 -3.04 19.82
CA THR A 137 -1.05 -2.55 19.89
C THR A 137 -0.57 -2.50 21.33
N HIS A 138 -1.41 -2.02 22.25
CA HIS A 138 -1.06 -1.84 23.66
C HIS A 138 -2.21 -2.31 24.57
N VAL A 139 -1.86 -2.97 25.67
CA VAL A 139 -2.78 -3.37 26.74
C VAL A 139 -2.05 -3.18 28.07
N ASP A 140 -2.57 -2.33 28.94
CA ASP A 140 -2.06 -2.20 30.31
C ASP A 140 -2.77 -3.19 31.24
N ARG A 141 -2.27 -4.42 31.26
CA ARG A 141 -2.82 -5.47 32.12
C ARG A 141 -2.71 -5.18 33.60
N LYS A 142 -1.73 -4.37 34.04
CA LYS A 142 -1.57 -4.09 35.46
C LYS A 142 -2.74 -3.23 35.94
N ARG A 143 -2.97 -2.11 35.25
CA ARG A 143 -4.09 -1.22 35.57
C ARG A 143 -5.45 -1.91 35.44
N ILE A 144 -5.64 -2.70 34.39
CA ILE A 144 -6.89 -3.45 34.22
C ILE A 144 -7.11 -4.38 35.41
N ASN A 145 -6.10 -5.13 35.83
CA ASN A 145 -6.22 -6.06 36.95
C ASN A 145 -6.43 -5.35 38.30
N ASP A 146 -5.74 -4.23 38.54
CA ASP A 146 -5.84 -3.48 39.79
C ASP A 146 -7.22 -2.82 39.95
N GLU A 147 -7.87 -2.46 38.83
CA GLU A 147 -9.17 -1.78 38.80
C GLU A 147 -10.33 -2.73 38.41
N LEU A 148 -10.10 -4.05 38.31
CA LEU A 148 -11.09 -5.04 37.87
C LEU A 148 -12.43 -4.91 38.60
N ASP A 149 -12.38 -4.75 39.92
CA ASP A 149 -13.59 -4.63 40.75
C ASP A 149 -14.31 -3.29 40.50
N GLY A 150 -13.55 -2.21 40.29
CA GLY A 150 -14.10 -0.90 39.93
C GLY A 150 -14.74 -0.90 38.53
N ILE A 151 -14.14 -1.62 37.57
CA ILE A 151 -14.67 -1.80 36.22
C ILE A 151 -15.99 -2.56 36.25
N ARG A 152 -16.06 -3.65 37.03
CA ARG A 152 -17.29 -4.44 37.18
C ARG A 152 -18.40 -3.62 37.82
N LEU A 153 -18.09 -2.91 38.91
CA LEU A 153 -19.06 -2.04 39.57
C LEU A 153 -19.55 -0.93 38.63
N ALA A 154 -18.66 -0.28 37.89
CA ALA A 154 -19.02 0.77 36.94
C ALA A 154 -19.92 0.23 35.81
N ALA A 155 -19.64 -0.97 35.30
CA ALA A 155 -20.47 -1.63 34.29
C ALA A 155 -21.85 -2.03 34.83
N GLU A 156 -21.92 -2.56 36.06
CA GLU A 156 -23.18 -2.90 36.72
C GLU A 156 -24.05 -1.66 36.95
N GLN A 157 -23.47 -0.58 37.46
CA GLN A 157 -24.19 0.67 37.65
C GLN A 157 -24.65 1.32 36.33
N GLU A 158 -23.98 1.05 35.20
CA GLU A 158 -24.44 1.46 33.87
C GLU A 158 -25.62 0.62 33.40
N ILE A 159 -25.59 -0.68 33.63
CA ILE A 159 -26.72 -1.57 33.37
C ILE A 159 -27.94 -1.12 34.19
N GLU A 160 -27.76 -0.80 35.47
CA GLU A 160 -28.83 -0.27 36.33
C GLU A 160 -29.33 1.11 35.88
N ALA A 161 -28.48 1.95 35.30
CA ALA A 161 -28.90 3.22 34.72
C ALA A 161 -29.80 2.99 33.49
N ILE A 162 -29.44 2.05 32.62
CA ILE A 162 -30.25 1.66 31.45
C ILE A 162 -31.59 1.07 31.89
N ASP A 163 -31.61 0.24 32.93
CA ASP A 163 -32.86 -0.31 33.48
C ASP A 163 -33.79 0.79 34.00
N ARG A 164 -33.24 1.83 34.66
CA ARG A 164 -34.02 2.99 35.12
C ARG A 164 -34.54 3.83 33.94
N GLU A 165 -33.70 4.13 32.95
CA GLU A 165 -34.12 4.82 31.72
C GLU A 165 -35.27 4.08 31.01
N LEU A 166 -35.18 2.74 30.94
CA LEU A 166 -36.22 1.91 30.34
C LEU A 166 -37.52 1.99 31.14
N GLN A 167 -37.46 1.92 32.47
CA GLN A 167 -38.65 2.04 33.33
C GLN A 167 -39.35 3.39 33.13
N GLU A 168 -38.60 4.50 33.19
CA GLU A 168 -39.14 5.84 32.95
C GLU A 168 -39.76 5.98 31.56
N THR A 169 -39.11 5.40 30.54
CA THR A 169 -39.61 5.43 29.15
C THR A 169 -40.90 4.63 29.01
N LEU A 170 -40.97 3.44 29.62
CA LEU A 170 -42.17 2.59 29.60
C LEU A 170 -43.34 3.20 30.39
N GLU A 171 -43.07 3.98 31.43
CA GLU A 171 -44.09 4.73 32.20
C GLU A 171 -44.64 5.93 31.42
N ASN A 172 -43.80 6.60 30.63
CA ASN A 172 -44.19 7.79 29.87
C ASN A 172 -44.79 7.47 28.49
N LEU A 173 -44.45 6.31 27.88
CA LEU A 173 -44.96 5.88 26.58
C LEU A 173 -46.50 5.88 26.48
N PRO A 174 -47.26 5.34 27.46
CA PRO A 174 -48.71 5.31 27.40
C PRO A 174 -49.31 6.70 27.40
N ARG A 175 -48.76 7.63 28.20
CA ARG A 175 -49.22 9.02 28.25
C ARG A 175 -49.06 9.72 26.90
N GLN A 176 -47.88 9.60 26.28
CA GLN A 176 -47.60 10.23 24.98
C GLN A 176 -48.45 9.64 23.84
N MET A 177 -48.74 8.35 23.91
CA MET A 177 -49.55 7.69 22.89
C MET A 177 -51.05 8.00 23.14
N GLU A 178 -51.50 8.09 24.40
CA GLU A 178 -52.88 8.48 24.73
C GLU A 178 -53.21 9.87 24.19
N GLU A 179 -52.30 10.83 24.29
CA GLU A 179 -52.44 12.16 23.68
C GLU A 179 -52.63 12.06 22.15
N ARG A 180 -51.84 11.23 21.45
CA ARG A 180 -52.01 10.99 20.00
C ARG A 180 -53.34 10.32 19.67
N ARG A 181 -53.78 9.38 20.51
CA ARG A 181 -55.08 8.71 20.34
C ARG A 181 -56.22 9.70 20.48
N GLU A 182 -56.14 10.61 21.45
CA GLU A 182 -57.11 11.67 21.67
C GLU A 182 -57.13 12.67 20.50
N GLU A 183 -55.97 13.03 19.94
CA GLU A 183 -55.88 13.83 18.72
C GLU A 183 -56.53 13.12 17.51
N GLU A 184 -56.28 11.82 17.32
CA GLU A 184 -56.85 11.04 16.20
C GLU A 184 -58.37 10.84 16.35
N LEU A 185 -58.87 10.66 17.58
CA LEU A 185 -60.30 10.65 17.91
C LEU A 185 -60.96 12.02 17.74
N ALA A 186 -60.26 13.11 18.04
CA ALA A 186 -60.73 14.48 17.82
C ALA A 186 -60.79 14.82 16.32
N ALA A 187 -59.85 14.33 15.52
CA ALA A 187 -59.84 14.51 14.06
C ALA A 187 -61.02 13.82 13.33
N LEU A 188 -61.68 12.85 13.95
CA LEU A 188 -62.95 12.29 13.43
C LEU A 188 -64.14 13.27 13.54
N HIS A 189 -64.02 14.28 14.39
CA HIS A 189 -65.08 15.26 14.66
C HIS A 189 -64.89 16.59 13.90
N GLU A 190 -63.70 16.86 13.36
CA GLU A 190 -63.42 18.07 12.58
C GLU A 190 -63.21 17.74 11.09
N PRO A 191 -64.07 18.25 10.18
CA PRO A 191 -63.92 18.01 8.76
C PRO A 191 -62.77 18.87 8.20
N ASN A 192 -61.70 18.22 7.76
CA ASN A 192 -60.78 18.83 6.81
C ASN A 192 -60.74 18.02 5.52
N GLU A 193 -60.66 18.79 4.43
CA GLU A 193 -60.86 18.40 3.04
C GLU A 193 -60.07 17.15 2.62
N GLU A 194 -60.74 16.38 1.74
CA GLU A 194 -60.26 15.19 1.02
C GLU A 194 -60.35 13.83 1.76
N GLY A 195 -61.54 13.24 1.68
CA GLY A 195 -61.71 11.77 1.65
C GLY A 195 -62.21 11.11 2.93
N VAL A 196 -62.47 11.86 4.00
CA VAL A 196 -63.05 11.33 5.24
C VAL A 196 -64.57 11.46 5.20
N ILE A 197 -65.29 10.35 5.37
CA ILE A 197 -66.76 10.34 5.46
C ILE A 197 -67.15 11.07 6.77
N PRO A 198 -68.02 12.09 6.75
CA PRO A 198 -68.42 12.82 7.95
C PRO A 198 -69.07 11.88 8.99
N ALA A 199 -68.76 12.07 10.28
CA ALA A 199 -69.38 11.33 11.39
C ALA A 199 -70.93 11.38 11.39
N GLU A 200 -71.52 12.38 10.73
CA GLU A 200 -72.96 12.57 10.56
C GLU A 200 -73.61 11.62 9.53
N GLN A 201 -72.82 10.87 8.74
CA GLN A 201 -73.31 9.93 7.72
C GLN A 201 -73.08 8.45 8.09
N LEU A 202 -72.39 8.17 9.20
CA LEU A 202 -72.12 6.82 9.68
C LEU A 202 -73.24 6.35 10.61
N SER A 203 -73.66 5.10 10.44
CA SER A 203 -74.55 4.46 11.41
C SER A 203 -73.85 4.31 12.77
N PRO A 204 -74.60 4.25 13.89
CA PRO A 204 -74.02 4.06 15.22
C PRO A 204 -73.07 2.86 15.30
N GLU A 205 -73.38 1.78 14.57
CA GLU A 205 -72.55 0.57 14.48
C GLU A 205 -71.22 0.79 13.74
N GLU A 206 -71.20 1.62 12.68
CA GLU A 206 -69.97 1.90 11.93
C GLU A 206 -69.02 2.84 12.69
N LEU A 207 -69.58 3.78 13.46
CA LEU A 207 -68.81 4.67 14.33
C LEU A 207 -68.16 3.90 15.49
N GLU A 208 -68.89 2.96 16.09
CA GLU A 208 -68.40 2.07 17.14
C GLU A 208 -67.29 1.15 16.61
N ALA A 209 -67.49 0.58 15.41
CA ALA A 209 -66.48 -0.25 14.74
C ALA A 209 -65.19 0.52 14.40
N GLU A 210 -65.29 1.78 13.99
CA GLU A 210 -64.12 2.60 13.68
C GLU A 210 -63.38 3.06 14.95
N GLN A 211 -64.12 3.40 16.02
CA GLN A 211 -63.53 3.65 17.35
C GLN A 211 -62.83 2.40 17.91
N GLU A 212 -63.41 1.22 17.73
CA GLU A 212 -62.82 -0.05 18.16
C GLU A 212 -61.57 -0.39 17.33
N ARG A 213 -61.58 -0.10 16.03
CA ARG A 213 -60.39 -0.23 15.16
C ARG A 213 -59.25 0.69 15.61
N ILE A 214 -59.54 1.95 15.93
CA ILE A 214 -58.54 2.91 16.42
C ILE A 214 -57.96 2.45 17.75
N ARG A 215 -58.80 1.98 18.69
CA ARG A 215 -58.33 1.39 19.97
C ARG A 215 -57.45 0.16 19.76
N ALA A 216 -57.88 -0.77 18.89
CA ALA A 216 -57.10 -1.97 18.61
C ALA A 216 -55.78 -1.66 17.89
N ARG A 217 -55.74 -0.63 17.03
CA ARG A 217 -54.50 -0.15 16.39
C ARG A 217 -53.56 0.46 17.42
N TYR A 218 -54.09 1.33 18.27
CA TYR A 218 -53.37 1.95 19.38
C TYR A 218 -52.72 0.92 20.30
N GLU A 219 -53.47 -0.10 20.73
CA GLU A 219 -52.96 -1.14 21.61
C GLU A 219 -51.82 -1.93 20.96
N ARG A 220 -51.96 -2.28 19.67
CA ARG A 220 -50.88 -2.93 18.91
C ARG A 220 -49.64 -2.05 18.76
N ASP A 221 -49.82 -0.77 18.45
CA ASP A 221 -48.72 0.17 18.27
C ASP A 221 -48.00 0.45 19.60
N LEU A 222 -48.75 0.54 20.71
CA LEU A 222 -48.20 0.68 22.06
C LEU A 222 -47.42 -0.57 22.48
N GLU A 223 -47.96 -1.75 22.22
CA GLU A 223 -47.28 -3.02 22.54
C GLU A 223 -46.01 -3.20 21.70
N ALA A 224 -46.08 -2.93 20.39
CA ALA A 224 -44.92 -2.94 19.51
C ALA A 224 -43.86 -1.92 19.92
N ALA A 225 -44.25 -0.72 20.37
CA ALA A 225 -43.33 0.29 20.87
C ALA A 225 -42.66 -0.14 22.18
N ARG A 226 -43.42 -0.73 23.11
CA ARG A 226 -42.87 -1.30 24.37
C ARG A 226 -41.88 -2.42 24.10
N GLU A 227 -42.19 -3.33 23.18
CA GLU A 227 -41.28 -4.40 22.79
C GLU A 227 -39.99 -3.85 22.15
N ARG A 228 -40.11 -2.83 21.30
CA ARG A 228 -38.98 -2.17 20.66
C ARG A 228 -38.03 -1.54 21.68
N GLU A 229 -38.55 -0.81 22.67
CA GLU A 229 -37.73 -0.18 23.71
C GLU A 229 -37.06 -1.21 24.62
N LYS A 230 -37.79 -2.26 25.02
CA LYS A 230 -37.20 -3.37 25.78
C LYS A 230 -36.04 -4.02 25.01
N ARG A 231 -36.24 -4.31 23.72
CA ARG A 231 -35.21 -4.89 22.87
C ARG A 231 -33.99 -3.99 22.73
N ASN A 232 -34.18 -2.68 22.54
CA ASN A 232 -33.07 -1.72 22.47
C ASN A 232 -32.26 -1.69 23.78
N ALA A 233 -32.94 -1.73 24.93
CA ALA A 233 -32.30 -1.75 26.23
C ALA A 233 -31.51 -3.05 26.46
N GLU A 234 -32.12 -4.20 26.14
CA GLU A 234 -31.44 -5.51 26.21
C GLU A 234 -30.19 -5.55 25.32
N GLU A 235 -30.27 -5.03 24.09
CA GLU A 235 -29.13 -4.94 23.17
C GLU A 235 -28.01 -4.05 23.76
N ARG A 236 -28.34 -2.89 24.35
CA ARG A 236 -27.35 -2.02 25.04
C ARG A 236 -26.69 -2.72 26.23
N GLN A 237 -27.47 -3.41 27.06
CA GLN A 237 -26.92 -4.17 28.19
C GLN A 237 -25.99 -5.28 27.74
N GLN A 238 -26.37 -5.98 26.66
CA GLN A 238 -25.55 -7.03 26.09
C GLN A 238 -24.24 -6.47 25.52
N GLU A 239 -24.25 -5.30 24.85
CA GLU A 239 -23.04 -4.62 24.40
C GLU A 239 -22.06 -4.36 25.56
N ILE A 240 -22.53 -3.87 26.71
CA ILE A 240 -21.68 -3.61 27.89
C ILE A 240 -21.09 -4.91 28.43
N ARG A 241 -21.92 -5.96 28.60
CA ARG A 241 -21.46 -7.27 29.09
C ARG A 241 -20.44 -7.90 28.15
N ASP A 242 -20.65 -7.80 26.85
CA ASP A 242 -19.73 -8.33 25.85
C ASP A 242 -18.44 -7.50 25.79
N GLY A 243 -18.53 -6.18 25.94
CA GLY A 243 -17.37 -5.31 26.12
C GLY A 243 -16.53 -5.71 27.34
N LEU A 244 -17.16 -6.00 28.48
CA LEU A 244 -16.46 -6.39 29.71
C LEU A 244 -15.73 -7.73 29.54
N LYS A 245 -16.39 -8.73 28.94
CA LYS A 245 -15.75 -10.01 28.57
C LYS A 245 -14.56 -9.81 27.62
N LEU A 246 -14.70 -8.90 26.65
CA LEU A 246 -13.62 -8.56 25.73
C LEU A 246 -12.45 -7.94 26.50
N LEU A 247 -12.70 -6.96 27.37
CA LEU A 247 -11.65 -6.29 28.15
C LEU A 247 -10.86 -7.28 29.03
N GLU A 248 -11.54 -8.28 29.62
CA GLU A 248 -10.90 -9.33 30.41
C GLU A 248 -10.04 -10.29 29.57
N THR A 249 -10.46 -10.59 28.35
CA THR A 249 -9.78 -11.59 27.48
C THR A 249 -8.75 -11.00 26.53
N VAL A 250 -8.69 -9.67 26.41
CA VAL A 250 -7.87 -8.99 25.42
C VAL A 250 -6.37 -9.21 25.64
N GLU A 251 -5.70 -9.63 24.56
CA GLU A 251 -4.25 -9.81 24.52
C GLU A 251 -3.58 -8.92 23.47
N LYS A 252 -2.35 -8.51 23.74
CA LYS A 252 -1.53 -7.81 22.75
C LYS A 252 -1.38 -8.68 21.49
N ARG A 253 -1.45 -8.06 20.30
CA ARG A 253 -1.41 -8.73 18.97
C ARG A 253 -2.65 -9.56 18.62
N GLN A 254 -3.67 -9.60 19.47
CA GLN A 254 -4.97 -10.15 19.11
C GLN A 254 -5.63 -9.27 18.04
N LEU A 255 -6.39 -9.90 17.16
CA LEU A 255 -7.18 -9.20 16.16
C LEU A 255 -8.62 -9.10 16.63
N ILE A 256 -9.19 -7.90 16.48
CA ILE A 256 -10.58 -7.62 16.81
C ILE A 256 -11.27 -7.04 15.56
N PRO A 257 -12.47 -7.53 15.18
CA PRO A 257 -13.32 -6.89 14.18
C PRO A 257 -13.73 -5.46 14.57
N GLU A 258 -14.14 -4.65 13.61
CA GLU A 258 -14.54 -3.26 13.86
C GLU A 258 -15.71 -3.14 14.85
N GLU A 259 -16.71 -4.02 14.77
CA GLU A 259 -17.87 -4.01 15.67
C GLU A 259 -17.45 -4.20 17.13
N GLN A 260 -16.67 -5.25 17.41
CA GLN A 260 -16.17 -5.54 18.76
C GLN A 260 -15.24 -4.43 19.29
N TYR A 261 -14.46 -3.80 18.41
CA TYR A 261 -13.60 -2.69 18.82
C TYR A 261 -14.43 -1.45 19.19
N ARG A 262 -15.50 -1.13 18.44
CA ARG A 262 -16.43 -0.06 18.80
C ARG A 262 -17.14 -0.34 20.12
N THR A 263 -17.54 -1.59 20.38
CA THR A 263 -18.10 -1.99 21.68
C THR A 263 -17.10 -1.76 22.81
N LEU A 264 -15.82 -2.07 22.58
CA LEU A 264 -14.75 -1.82 23.54
C LEU A 264 -14.53 -0.31 23.77
N GLU A 265 -14.49 0.51 22.72
CA GLU A 265 -14.36 1.97 22.84
C GLU A 265 -15.52 2.57 23.64
N LYS A 266 -16.77 2.21 23.33
CA LYS A 266 -17.95 2.64 24.10
C LYS A 266 -17.81 2.30 25.59
N LEU A 267 -17.35 1.08 25.90
CA LEU A 267 -17.13 0.67 27.29
C LEU A 267 -16.04 1.52 27.95
N LEU A 268 -14.92 1.75 27.26
CA LEU A 268 -13.83 2.58 27.79
C LEU A 268 -14.26 4.03 28.03
N ASP A 269 -15.14 4.58 27.19
CA ASP A 269 -15.70 5.91 27.38
C ASP A 269 -16.61 5.97 28.61
N VAL A 270 -17.49 4.97 28.80
CA VAL A 270 -18.33 4.83 30.00
C VAL A 270 -17.47 4.70 31.26
N LEU A 271 -16.44 3.85 31.22
CA LEU A 271 -15.50 3.68 32.32
C LEU A 271 -14.76 4.97 32.63
N SER A 272 -14.40 5.74 31.61
CA SER A 272 -13.70 7.02 31.81
C SER A 272 -14.58 8.04 32.52
N GLN A 273 -15.87 8.11 32.16
CA GLN A 273 -16.84 9.00 32.82
C GLN A 273 -17.12 8.59 34.28
N ARG A 274 -17.24 7.28 34.55
CA ARG A 274 -17.61 6.78 35.88
C ARG A 274 -16.45 6.71 36.85
N LEU A 275 -15.24 6.41 36.37
CA LEU A 275 -14.04 6.29 37.21
C LEU A 275 -13.24 7.59 37.31
N ASP A 276 -13.65 8.65 36.61
CA ASP A 276 -12.94 9.94 36.50
C ASP A 276 -11.44 9.78 36.16
N LYS A 277 -11.16 8.79 35.30
CA LYS A 277 -9.81 8.39 34.87
C LYS A 277 -9.84 8.19 33.36
N ASP A 278 -8.75 8.52 32.67
CA ASP A 278 -8.63 8.25 31.24
C ASP A 278 -8.45 6.73 30.99
N ALA A 279 -9.56 6.00 30.86
CA ALA A 279 -9.57 4.58 30.56
C ALA A 279 -9.29 4.29 29.08
N SER A 280 -9.45 5.29 28.20
CA SER A 280 -9.15 5.19 26.75
C SER A 280 -7.70 4.74 26.45
N ASP A 281 -6.77 4.97 27.38
CA ASP A 281 -5.37 4.59 27.22
C ASP A 281 -5.05 3.16 27.65
N TRP A 282 -5.99 2.45 28.28
CA TRP A 282 -5.76 1.10 28.81
C TRP A 282 -5.62 0.06 27.69
N VAL A 283 -6.38 0.24 26.61
CA VAL A 283 -6.30 -0.60 25.40
C VAL A 283 -6.23 0.28 24.18
N ARG A 284 -5.16 0.13 23.38
CA ARG A 284 -5.02 0.82 22.10
C ARG A 284 -5.00 -0.18 20.97
N ALA A 285 -5.93 -0.07 20.03
CA ALA A 285 -5.90 -0.82 18.78
C ALA A 285 -5.53 0.09 17.60
N GLY A 286 -4.96 -0.51 16.57
CA GLY A 286 -4.58 0.20 15.36
C GLY A 286 -4.88 -0.59 14.10
N LEU A 287 -4.89 0.10 12.97
CA LEU A 287 -5.12 -0.45 11.65
C LEU A 287 -3.90 -0.32 10.73
N GLY A 288 -3.86 -1.19 9.73
CA GLY A 288 -2.94 -1.07 8.60
C GLY A 288 -1.49 -1.32 8.96
N ALA A 289 -0.61 -0.88 8.06
CA ALA A 289 0.83 -1.02 8.22
C ALA A 289 1.40 -0.12 9.33
N ALA A 290 0.69 0.93 9.75
CA ALA A 290 1.11 1.79 10.86
C ALA A 290 1.13 1.01 12.19
N ALA A 291 0.02 0.36 12.53
CA ALA A 291 -0.08 -0.47 13.73
C ALA A 291 0.94 -1.62 13.74
N ILE A 292 1.15 -2.26 12.57
CA ILE A 292 2.16 -3.31 12.43
C ILE A 292 3.58 -2.75 12.62
N LYS A 293 3.87 -1.54 12.14
CA LYS A 293 5.16 -0.89 12.33
C LYS A 293 5.44 -0.61 13.80
N ASP A 294 4.45 -0.14 14.55
CA ASP A 294 4.60 0.12 15.98
C ASP A 294 4.78 -1.18 16.78
N LEU A 295 4.04 -2.24 16.44
CA LEU A 295 4.28 -3.57 16.99
C LEU A 295 5.68 -4.10 16.70
N LEU A 296 6.25 -3.83 15.51
CA LEU A 296 7.60 -4.25 15.14
C LEU A 296 8.69 -3.44 15.86
N ARG A 297 8.43 -2.15 16.13
CA ARG A 297 9.35 -1.25 16.87
C ARG A 297 9.61 -1.71 18.30
N GLU A 298 8.57 -2.23 18.94
CA GLU A 298 8.64 -2.65 20.35
C GLU A 298 9.28 -4.04 20.55
N ILE A 299 9.61 -4.76 19.47
CA ILE A 299 10.20 -6.10 19.59
C ILE A 299 11.69 -5.98 19.90
N ASP A 300 12.06 -6.41 21.09
CA ASP A 300 13.44 -6.74 21.43
C ASP A 300 13.83 -8.10 20.81
N LEU A 301 14.64 -8.04 19.77
CA LEU A 301 15.12 -9.23 19.05
C LEU A 301 16.02 -10.13 19.92
N GLU A 302 16.80 -9.56 20.83
CA GLU A 302 17.70 -10.34 21.68
C GLU A 302 16.89 -11.12 22.72
N LYS A 303 15.92 -10.46 23.36
CA LYS A 303 15.00 -11.10 24.30
C LYS A 303 14.22 -12.22 23.61
N LEU A 304 13.62 -11.91 22.45
CA LEU A 304 12.85 -12.89 21.67
C LEU A 304 13.71 -14.09 21.24
N SER A 305 14.98 -13.87 20.88
CA SER A 305 15.92 -14.96 20.55
C SER A 305 16.14 -15.90 21.73
N ARG A 306 16.33 -15.36 22.95
CA ARG A 306 16.51 -16.16 24.17
C ARG A 306 15.24 -16.96 24.51
N GLU A 307 14.07 -16.34 24.42
CA GLU A 307 12.77 -16.98 24.66
C GLU A 307 12.54 -18.15 23.68
N LEU A 308 12.78 -17.94 22.39
CA LEU A 308 12.61 -18.98 21.37
C LEU A 308 13.58 -20.14 21.56
N ARG A 309 14.83 -19.89 21.97
CA ARG A 309 15.80 -20.95 22.30
C ARG A 309 15.33 -21.81 23.47
N ALA A 310 14.76 -21.20 24.51
CA ALA A 310 14.17 -21.91 25.63
C ALA A 310 12.94 -22.74 25.19
N GLU A 311 12.06 -22.16 24.38
CA GLU A 311 10.86 -22.84 23.86
C GLU A 311 11.23 -24.09 23.02
N ILE A 312 12.28 -23.99 22.19
CA ILE A 312 12.78 -25.10 21.36
C ILE A 312 13.34 -26.25 22.21
N ALA A 313 13.92 -25.94 23.37
CA ALA A 313 14.45 -26.96 24.29
C ALA A 313 13.34 -27.70 25.03
N GLN A 314 12.27 -27.01 25.41
CA GLN A 314 11.17 -27.56 26.21
C GLN A 314 10.10 -28.27 25.36
N THR A 315 9.90 -27.84 24.12
CA THR A 315 8.75 -28.28 23.31
C THR A 315 9.16 -29.30 22.25
N GLN A 316 8.30 -30.28 21.96
CA GLN A 316 8.47 -31.23 20.84
C GLN A 316 7.39 -31.05 19.77
N GLY A 317 7.62 -31.60 18.57
CA GLY A 317 6.64 -31.65 17.48
C GLY A 317 6.49 -30.34 16.67
N PRO A 318 5.26 -30.02 16.18
CA PRO A 318 5.05 -28.91 15.23
C PRO A 318 5.32 -27.53 15.82
N ARG A 319 5.10 -27.35 17.13
CA ARG A 319 5.39 -26.10 17.84
C ARG A 319 6.89 -25.81 17.88
N ARG A 320 7.73 -26.85 18.06
CA ARG A 320 9.18 -26.76 17.96
C ARG A 320 9.62 -26.33 16.56
N LEU A 321 9.06 -26.92 15.50
CA LEU A 321 9.39 -26.56 14.12
C LEU A 321 9.06 -25.10 13.80
N ARG A 322 7.94 -24.59 14.30
CA ARG A 322 7.57 -23.18 14.17
C ARG A 322 8.56 -22.28 14.92
N ALA A 323 8.91 -22.61 16.16
CA ALA A 323 9.88 -21.85 16.94
C ALA A 323 11.27 -21.79 16.28
N ILE A 324 11.74 -22.89 15.67
CA ILE A 324 12.99 -22.93 14.90
C ILE A 324 12.95 -21.94 13.74
N LYS A 325 11.90 -21.98 12.91
CA LYS A 325 11.75 -21.05 11.76
C LYS A 325 11.67 -19.59 12.20
N ARG A 326 11.05 -19.32 13.36
CA ARG A 326 11.02 -17.98 13.94
C ARG A 326 12.40 -17.54 14.39
N LEU A 327 13.13 -18.40 15.09
CA LEU A 327 14.49 -18.12 15.57
C LEU A 327 15.45 -17.86 14.41
N GLU A 328 15.37 -18.62 13.31
CA GLU A 328 16.17 -18.39 12.10
C GLU A 328 16.03 -16.96 11.57
N ILE A 329 14.80 -16.42 11.53
CA ILE A 329 14.54 -15.05 11.07
C ILE A 329 15.07 -14.03 12.07
N VAL A 330 14.81 -14.22 13.36
CA VAL A 330 15.30 -13.32 14.42
C VAL A 330 16.84 -13.25 14.39
N GLU A 331 17.51 -14.38 14.27
CA GLU A 331 18.96 -14.44 14.13
C GLU A 331 19.47 -13.77 12.84
N ALA A 332 18.73 -13.90 11.73
CA ALA A 332 19.07 -13.21 10.49
C ALA A 332 19.01 -11.68 10.64
N PHE A 333 18.02 -11.15 11.36
CA PHE A 333 17.94 -9.72 11.68
C PHE A 333 19.09 -9.27 12.60
N LEU A 334 19.40 -10.05 13.65
CA LEU A 334 20.52 -9.75 14.55
C LEU A 334 21.87 -9.73 13.81
N LYS A 335 22.15 -10.75 12.98
CA LYS A 335 23.41 -10.85 12.21
C LYS A 335 23.54 -9.74 11.17
N SER A 336 22.45 -9.37 10.51
CA SER A 336 22.44 -8.31 9.48
C SER A 336 22.41 -6.89 10.06
N LYS A 337 22.18 -6.73 11.37
CA LYS A 337 21.91 -5.45 12.05
C LYS A 337 20.77 -4.67 11.40
N ALA A 338 19.83 -5.38 10.78
CA ALA A 338 18.64 -4.80 10.19
C ALA A 338 17.54 -4.70 11.25
N ARG A 339 16.67 -3.70 11.12
CA ARG A 339 15.50 -3.58 12.00
C ARG A 339 14.26 -4.17 11.32
N PRO A 340 13.39 -4.90 12.05
CA PRO A 340 12.18 -5.48 11.47
C PRO A 340 11.22 -4.43 10.89
N GLU A 341 11.18 -3.25 11.50
CA GLU A 341 10.36 -2.11 11.06
C GLU A 341 10.65 -1.66 9.62
N TRP A 342 11.84 -1.93 9.07
CA TRP A 342 12.20 -1.58 7.70
C TRP A 342 11.48 -2.43 6.64
N MET A 343 10.74 -3.47 7.05
CA MET A 343 9.79 -4.16 6.17
C MET A 343 8.56 -3.29 5.84
N ILE A 344 8.32 -2.25 6.62
CA ILE A 344 7.31 -1.22 6.38
C ILE A 344 7.98 0.01 5.79
N LEU A 345 7.50 0.44 4.63
CA LEU A 345 8.00 1.54 3.84
C LEU A 345 7.26 2.83 4.22
N ASP A 346 8.01 3.83 4.68
CA ASP A 346 7.54 5.23 4.70
C ASP A 346 7.88 5.93 3.37
N VAL A 347 8.91 5.44 2.68
CA VAL A 347 9.49 6.03 1.49
C VAL A 347 9.62 4.97 0.41
N VAL A 348 9.12 5.28 -0.78
CA VAL A 348 9.25 4.40 -1.95
C VAL A 348 10.32 4.96 -2.90
N PRO A 349 11.38 4.20 -3.22
CA PRO A 349 12.37 4.64 -4.19
C PRO A 349 11.77 4.67 -5.61
N VAL A 350 12.18 5.66 -6.40
CA VAL A 350 11.79 5.79 -7.81
C VAL A 350 13.01 5.49 -8.68
N ILE A 351 12.89 4.46 -9.51
CA ILE A 351 13.95 4.03 -10.43
C ILE A 351 14.29 5.14 -11.46
N PRO A 352 15.56 5.27 -11.88
CA PRO A 352 15.98 6.27 -12.86
C PRO A 352 15.17 6.22 -14.18
N PRO A 353 14.84 7.36 -14.81
CA PRO A 353 14.00 7.44 -16.00
C PRO A 353 14.48 6.63 -17.21
N GLU A 354 15.79 6.52 -17.43
CA GLU A 354 16.35 5.73 -18.55
C GLU A 354 16.08 4.23 -18.41
N LEU A 355 15.78 3.75 -17.19
CA LEU A 355 15.38 2.37 -16.95
C LEU A 355 13.87 2.15 -17.12
N ARG A 356 13.10 3.23 -17.31
CA ARG A 356 11.65 3.26 -17.56
C ARG A 356 11.29 4.28 -18.65
N PRO A 357 11.84 4.15 -19.86
CA PRO A 357 11.77 5.18 -20.88
C PRO A 357 10.34 5.44 -21.37
N MET A 358 10.14 6.65 -21.89
CA MET A 358 8.99 7.06 -22.68
C MET A 358 9.54 7.50 -24.04
N VAL A 359 9.14 6.81 -25.10
CA VAL A 359 9.67 6.99 -26.46
C VAL A 359 8.53 7.40 -27.37
N GLN A 360 8.78 8.40 -28.21
CA GLN A 360 7.84 8.79 -29.26
C GLN A 360 7.95 7.79 -30.43
N LEU A 361 6.81 7.28 -30.86
CA LEU A 361 6.69 6.45 -32.06
C LEU A 361 6.41 7.32 -33.28
N ASP A 362 6.67 6.76 -34.45
CA ASP A 362 6.28 7.36 -35.73
C ASP A 362 4.76 7.56 -35.75
N GLY A 363 4.32 8.79 -36.00
CA GLY A 363 2.91 9.20 -35.89
C GLY A 363 2.52 9.88 -34.57
N GLY A 364 3.49 10.33 -33.77
CA GLY A 364 3.23 11.22 -32.61
C GLY A 364 2.66 10.54 -31.37
N ARG A 365 2.47 9.22 -31.40
CA ARG A 365 2.08 8.39 -30.25
C ARG A 365 3.27 8.20 -29.31
N PHE A 366 3.00 7.95 -28.03
CA PHE A 366 4.04 7.65 -27.04
C PHE A 366 3.94 6.21 -26.56
N ALA A 367 5.07 5.50 -26.58
CA ALA A 367 5.24 4.23 -25.91
C ALA A 367 5.88 4.46 -24.53
N THR A 368 5.22 3.98 -23.49
CA THR A 368 5.66 4.17 -22.10
C THR A 368 5.94 2.84 -21.43
N SER A 369 6.96 2.80 -20.58
CA SER A 369 7.14 1.69 -19.65
C SER A 369 5.97 1.58 -18.67
N ASP A 370 5.47 0.35 -18.45
CA ASP A 370 4.40 0.02 -17.50
C ASP A 370 4.67 0.57 -16.08
N LEU A 371 5.95 0.65 -15.67
CA LEU A 371 6.35 1.20 -14.37
C LEU A 371 5.88 2.63 -14.17
N ASN A 372 5.87 3.46 -15.23
CA ASN A 372 5.44 4.85 -15.11
C ASN A 372 3.97 4.94 -14.69
N ASP A 373 3.12 4.04 -15.19
CA ASP A 373 1.71 3.97 -14.78
C ASP A 373 1.54 3.50 -13.34
N LEU A 374 2.35 2.54 -12.90
CA LEU A 374 2.35 2.05 -11.52
C LEU A 374 2.80 3.16 -10.54
N TYR A 375 3.90 3.88 -10.84
CA TYR A 375 4.32 5.02 -10.04
C TYR A 375 3.28 6.15 -10.05
N ARG A 376 2.69 6.45 -11.20
CA ARG A 376 1.64 7.48 -11.33
C ARG A 376 0.43 7.16 -10.45
N ARG A 377 0.01 5.89 -10.38
CA ARG A 377 -1.07 5.45 -9.49
C ARG A 377 -0.71 5.70 -8.02
N ILE A 378 0.50 5.35 -7.59
CA ILE A 378 0.95 5.59 -6.21
C ILE A 378 0.93 7.09 -5.89
N ILE A 379 1.51 7.93 -6.75
CA ILE A 379 1.58 9.38 -6.53
C ILE A 379 0.17 9.98 -6.45
N ASN A 380 -0.74 9.57 -7.34
CA ASN A 380 -2.13 10.03 -7.31
C ASN A 380 -2.84 9.66 -6.01
N ARG A 381 -2.71 8.41 -5.55
CA ARG A 381 -3.30 7.93 -4.29
C ARG A 381 -2.69 8.63 -3.08
N ASN A 382 -1.37 8.79 -3.08
CA ASN A 382 -0.65 9.47 -2.00
C ASN A 382 -1.05 10.94 -1.89
N ASN A 383 -1.11 11.66 -3.00
CA ASN A 383 -1.53 13.07 -3.02
C ASN A 383 -3.00 13.24 -2.65
N ARG A 384 -3.87 12.30 -3.07
CA ARG A 384 -5.28 12.28 -2.66
C ARG A 384 -5.39 12.04 -1.14
N LEU A 385 -4.64 11.10 -0.60
CA LEU A 385 -4.61 10.83 0.84
C LEU A 385 -4.15 12.05 1.64
N LYS A 386 -3.09 12.76 1.21
CA LYS A 386 -2.64 14.01 1.86
C LYS A 386 -3.78 15.03 1.94
N LYS A 387 -4.50 15.26 0.83
CA LYS A 387 -5.66 16.18 0.80
C LYS A 387 -6.82 15.73 1.68
N ILE A 388 -7.13 14.44 1.70
CA ILE A 388 -8.22 13.89 2.54
C ILE A 388 -7.91 14.09 4.02
N VAL A 389 -6.64 13.90 4.42
CA VAL A 389 -6.17 14.14 5.79
C VAL A 389 -6.19 15.63 6.13
N GLU A 390 -5.78 16.51 5.22
CA GLU A 390 -5.85 17.97 5.40
C GLU A 390 -7.29 18.47 5.64
N ILE A 391 -8.26 17.88 4.94
CA ILE A 391 -9.69 18.21 5.09
C ILE A 391 -10.31 17.57 6.34
N ARG A 392 -9.57 16.74 7.09
CA ARG A 392 -10.05 15.97 8.26
C ARG A 392 -11.31 15.15 7.93
N ALA A 393 -11.29 14.46 6.78
CA ALA A 393 -12.39 13.58 6.41
C ALA A 393 -12.54 12.41 7.40
N PRO A 394 -13.73 11.78 7.49
CA PRO A 394 -13.97 10.62 8.36
C PRO A 394 -12.97 9.49 8.17
N GLU A 395 -12.67 8.76 9.24
CA GLU A 395 -11.64 7.70 9.26
C GLU A 395 -11.91 6.59 8.24
N SER A 396 -13.17 6.26 7.96
CA SER A 396 -13.54 5.26 6.96
C SER A 396 -13.02 5.60 5.56
N ILE A 397 -13.09 6.88 5.17
CA ILE A 397 -12.58 7.38 3.89
C ILE A 397 -11.06 7.37 3.88
N VAL A 398 -10.43 7.80 4.98
CA VAL A 398 -8.97 7.79 5.15
C VAL A 398 -8.44 6.36 5.04
N ASN A 399 -9.06 5.41 5.74
CA ASN A 399 -8.68 3.99 5.76
C ASN A 399 -8.87 3.34 4.39
N HIS A 400 -9.96 3.67 3.67
CA HIS A 400 -10.14 3.22 2.30
C HIS A 400 -9.01 3.71 1.37
N GLU A 401 -8.63 4.99 1.45
CA GLU A 401 -7.55 5.53 0.61
C GLU A 401 -6.17 4.97 1.01
N LYS A 402 -5.91 4.76 2.31
CA LYS A 402 -4.71 4.04 2.80
C LYS A 402 -4.64 2.60 2.25
N ARG A 403 -5.75 1.87 2.24
CA ARG A 403 -5.84 0.53 1.62
C ARG A 403 -5.51 0.57 0.13
N LEU A 404 -6.06 1.54 -0.61
CA LEU A 404 -5.76 1.71 -2.04
C LEU A 404 -4.29 2.10 -2.29
N LEU A 405 -3.67 2.87 -1.39
CA LEU A 405 -2.25 3.19 -1.46
C LEU A 405 -1.39 1.94 -1.26
N GLN A 406 -1.73 1.09 -0.28
CA GLN A 406 -1.07 -0.21 -0.08
C GLN A 406 -1.16 -1.08 -1.34
N GLU A 407 -2.35 -1.21 -1.93
CA GLU A 407 -2.56 -1.99 -3.16
C GLU A 407 -1.79 -1.42 -4.37
N ALA A 408 -1.62 -0.09 -4.45
CA ALA A 408 -0.85 0.54 -5.50
C ALA A 408 0.66 0.25 -5.37
N VAL A 409 1.21 0.26 -4.15
CA VAL A 409 2.62 -0.09 -3.89
C VAL A 409 2.86 -1.58 -4.10
N ASP A 410 1.91 -2.42 -3.70
CA ASP A 410 1.95 -3.87 -3.97
C ASP A 410 2.06 -4.14 -5.48
N ALA A 411 1.25 -3.45 -6.30
CA ALA A 411 1.28 -3.58 -7.75
C ALA A 411 2.59 -3.09 -8.38
N LEU A 412 3.23 -2.05 -7.82
CA LEU A 412 4.55 -1.61 -8.28
C LEU A 412 5.63 -2.68 -8.04
N ILE A 413 5.61 -3.29 -6.84
CA ILE A 413 6.64 -4.25 -6.43
C ILE A 413 6.42 -5.62 -7.07
N ASP A 414 5.24 -6.22 -6.92
CA ASP A 414 4.89 -7.56 -7.41
C ASP A 414 3.40 -7.62 -7.79
N ASN A 415 3.08 -7.24 -9.03
CA ASN A 415 1.71 -7.12 -9.54
C ASN A 415 1.05 -8.50 -9.70
N GLY A 416 -0.15 -8.66 -9.15
CA GLY A 416 -0.91 -9.92 -9.23
C GLY A 416 -0.56 -10.95 -8.15
N ARG A 417 0.32 -10.62 -7.20
CA ARG A 417 0.71 -11.54 -6.11
C ARG A 417 -0.40 -11.78 -5.08
N ARG A 418 -1.26 -10.79 -4.83
CA ARG A 418 -2.37 -10.87 -3.86
C ARG A 418 -3.73 -10.87 -4.55
N THR A 419 -4.05 -9.76 -5.20
CA THR A 419 -5.34 -9.51 -5.84
C THR A 419 -5.19 -9.64 -7.36
N ARG A 420 -6.30 -9.58 -8.08
CA ARG A 420 -6.30 -9.44 -9.54
C ARG A 420 -5.29 -8.38 -9.97
N PRO A 421 -4.44 -8.68 -10.97
CA PRO A 421 -3.38 -7.78 -11.36
C PRO A 421 -3.96 -6.48 -11.90
N VAL A 422 -3.24 -5.38 -11.67
CA VAL A 422 -3.56 -4.11 -12.30
C VAL A 422 -3.29 -4.25 -13.80
N VAL A 423 -4.33 -4.00 -14.61
CA VAL A 423 -4.28 -4.07 -16.07
C VAL A 423 -4.13 -2.69 -16.69
N GLY A 424 -3.44 -2.64 -17.83
CA GLY A 424 -3.36 -1.46 -18.69
C GLY A 424 -4.50 -1.39 -19.72
N SER A 425 -4.41 -0.46 -20.66
CA SER A 425 -5.44 -0.18 -21.68
C SER A 425 -5.81 -1.38 -22.56
N ASN A 426 -4.92 -2.36 -22.71
CA ASN A 426 -5.16 -3.55 -23.55
C ASN A 426 -5.57 -4.78 -22.72
N ASN A 427 -6.11 -4.60 -21.50
CA ASN A 427 -6.39 -5.67 -20.53
C ASN A 427 -5.20 -6.56 -20.15
N ARG A 428 -3.99 -6.19 -20.59
CA ARG A 428 -2.74 -6.87 -20.24
C ARG A 428 -2.30 -6.44 -18.83
N PRO A 429 -1.88 -7.38 -17.96
CA PRO A 429 -1.31 -7.02 -16.67
C PRO A 429 -0.04 -6.18 -16.86
N LEU A 430 0.06 -5.09 -16.10
CA LEU A 430 1.24 -4.22 -16.11
C LEU A 430 2.43 -4.97 -15.49
N ARG A 431 3.62 -4.85 -16.10
CA ARG A 431 4.85 -5.45 -15.55
C ARG A 431 5.35 -4.69 -14.32
N SER A 432 5.51 -5.40 -13.21
CA SER A 432 6.06 -4.89 -11.96
C SER A 432 7.59 -4.92 -11.91
N LEU A 433 8.18 -4.34 -10.85
CA LEU A 433 9.63 -4.42 -10.60
C LEU A 433 10.10 -5.89 -10.44
N SER A 434 9.31 -6.74 -9.79
CA SER A 434 9.60 -8.17 -9.66
C SER A 434 9.62 -8.88 -11.02
N ASP A 435 8.68 -8.55 -11.91
CA ASP A 435 8.60 -9.15 -13.25
C ASP A 435 9.79 -8.77 -14.13
N MET A 436 10.37 -7.59 -13.90
CA MET A 436 11.59 -7.19 -14.59
C MET A 436 12.81 -8.02 -14.18
N LEU A 437 12.77 -8.66 -13.01
CA LEU A 437 13.86 -9.50 -12.50
C LEU A 437 13.64 -10.98 -12.82
N LYS A 438 12.39 -11.45 -12.73
CA LYS A 438 12.02 -12.87 -12.82
C LYS A 438 11.75 -13.32 -14.28
N GLY A 439 11.78 -14.64 -14.49
CA GLY A 439 11.37 -15.26 -15.75
C GLY A 439 12.43 -15.25 -16.86
N LYS A 440 12.09 -15.83 -18.02
CA LYS A 440 12.98 -15.92 -19.20
C LYS A 440 13.35 -14.54 -19.74
N GLU A 441 12.37 -13.63 -19.75
CA GLU A 441 12.52 -12.24 -20.19
C GLU A 441 13.08 -11.30 -19.11
N GLY A 442 13.32 -11.81 -17.90
CA GLY A 442 13.84 -11.04 -16.78
C GLY A 442 15.31 -10.66 -16.95
N ARG A 443 15.73 -9.63 -16.23
CA ARG A 443 17.08 -9.04 -16.26
C ARG A 443 18.19 -10.07 -16.09
N PHE A 444 18.07 -10.98 -15.13
CA PHE A 444 19.12 -11.97 -14.85
C PHE A 444 19.35 -12.91 -16.04
N ARG A 445 18.29 -13.51 -16.58
CA ARG A 445 18.41 -14.50 -17.66
C ARG A 445 18.66 -13.87 -19.02
N LYS A 446 17.97 -12.76 -19.34
CA LYS A 446 18.03 -12.14 -20.67
C LYS A 446 19.19 -11.18 -20.85
N ASN A 447 19.62 -10.49 -19.79
CA ASN A 447 20.61 -9.41 -19.93
C ASN A 447 21.92 -9.66 -19.20
N LEU A 448 21.97 -10.52 -18.18
CA LEU A 448 23.19 -10.78 -17.43
C LEU A 448 23.87 -12.09 -17.87
N LEU A 449 23.12 -13.20 -17.98
CA LEU A 449 23.69 -14.50 -18.37
C LEU A 449 24.02 -14.62 -19.87
N GLY A 450 23.25 -13.94 -20.72
CA GLY A 450 23.49 -13.88 -22.16
C GLY A 450 23.31 -12.47 -22.67
N LYS A 451 24.21 -12.00 -23.53
CA LYS A 451 24.11 -10.69 -24.17
C LYS A 451 24.31 -10.82 -25.67
N ARG A 452 23.74 -9.86 -26.41
CA ARG A 452 24.14 -9.67 -27.79
C ARG A 452 25.57 -9.15 -27.80
N VAL A 453 26.38 -9.72 -28.69
CA VAL A 453 27.79 -9.40 -28.82
C VAL A 453 28.02 -8.78 -30.19
N ASP A 454 28.82 -7.72 -30.22
CA ASP A 454 29.32 -7.15 -31.45
C ASP A 454 30.33 -8.12 -32.10
N TYR A 455 30.65 -7.91 -33.39
CA TYR A 455 31.55 -8.78 -34.16
C TYR A 455 31.09 -10.25 -34.22
N SER A 456 29.78 -10.45 -34.41
CA SER A 456 29.18 -11.78 -34.63
C SER A 456 28.32 -11.80 -35.89
N GLY A 457 28.25 -12.96 -36.54
CA GLY A 457 27.49 -13.17 -37.77
C GLY A 457 26.77 -14.52 -37.75
N ARG A 458 25.76 -14.66 -38.62
CA ARG A 458 25.01 -15.91 -38.80
C ARG A 458 24.73 -16.11 -40.28
N SER A 459 25.06 -17.30 -40.78
CA SER A 459 24.73 -17.75 -42.14
C SER A 459 24.38 -19.23 -42.13
N VAL A 460 23.80 -19.72 -43.23
CA VAL A 460 23.53 -21.14 -43.45
C VAL A 460 24.85 -21.88 -43.72
N ILE A 461 25.02 -23.04 -43.09
CA ILE A 461 26.19 -23.90 -43.31
C ILE A 461 25.98 -24.78 -44.55
N VAL A 462 27.01 -24.90 -45.38
CA VAL A 462 27.04 -25.76 -46.57
C VAL A 462 28.29 -26.63 -46.50
N VAL A 463 28.21 -27.88 -46.96
CA VAL A 463 29.34 -28.81 -46.96
C VAL A 463 30.46 -28.31 -47.88
N GLY A 464 31.70 -28.29 -47.37
CA GLY A 464 32.89 -27.89 -48.11
C GLY A 464 33.92 -29.02 -48.16
N PRO A 465 33.81 -30.00 -49.09
CA PRO A 465 34.65 -31.20 -49.11
C PRO A 465 36.16 -30.92 -49.31
N HIS A 466 36.51 -29.75 -49.84
CA HIS A 466 37.89 -29.33 -50.11
C HIS A 466 38.56 -28.65 -48.90
N LEU A 467 37.83 -28.42 -47.81
CA LEU A 467 38.35 -27.75 -46.61
C LEU A 467 39.10 -28.74 -45.70
N LYS A 468 40.20 -28.29 -45.10
CA LYS A 468 40.90 -29.04 -44.04
C LYS A 468 40.12 -28.96 -42.73
N LEU A 469 40.43 -29.87 -41.78
CA LEU A 469 39.74 -29.94 -40.46
C LEU A 469 39.74 -28.62 -39.67
N HIS A 470 40.77 -27.79 -39.83
CA HIS A 470 40.92 -26.51 -39.13
C HIS A 470 40.45 -25.29 -39.96
N GLN A 471 39.77 -25.51 -41.08
CA GLN A 471 39.34 -24.45 -42.00
C GLN A 471 37.82 -24.37 -42.07
N CYS A 472 37.31 -23.16 -42.31
CA CYS A 472 35.92 -22.90 -42.66
C CYS A 472 35.83 -21.85 -43.75
N GLY A 473 34.80 -21.94 -44.59
CA GLY A 473 34.49 -20.91 -45.59
C GLY A 473 33.64 -19.80 -44.99
N LEU A 474 34.09 -18.56 -45.10
CA LEU A 474 33.29 -17.37 -44.76
C LEU A 474 32.92 -16.61 -46.04
N PRO A 475 31.64 -16.23 -46.22
CA PRO A 475 31.26 -15.28 -47.26
C PRO A 475 32.06 -13.98 -47.15
N LYS A 476 32.50 -13.44 -48.28
CA LYS A 476 33.35 -12.24 -48.33
C LYS A 476 32.68 -11.04 -47.66
N GLU A 477 31.39 -10.83 -47.91
CA GLU A 477 30.60 -9.76 -47.29
C GLU A 477 30.56 -9.88 -45.76
N MET A 478 30.34 -11.10 -45.25
CA MET A 478 30.33 -11.36 -43.81
C MET A 478 31.70 -11.13 -43.19
N ALA A 479 32.78 -11.55 -43.86
CA ALA A 479 34.14 -11.30 -43.41
C ALA A 479 34.46 -9.79 -43.41
N LEU A 480 34.02 -9.06 -44.43
CA LEU A 480 34.24 -7.61 -44.54
C LEU A 480 33.63 -6.85 -43.37
N GLU A 481 32.41 -7.19 -42.95
CA GLU A 481 31.76 -6.57 -41.78
C GLU A 481 32.36 -7.02 -40.44
N LEU A 482 32.65 -8.31 -40.26
CA LEU A 482 33.25 -8.83 -39.02
C LEU A 482 34.64 -8.22 -38.75
N PHE A 483 35.44 -8.04 -39.79
CA PHE A 483 36.80 -7.53 -39.69
C PHE A 483 36.91 -6.05 -40.08
N LYS A 484 35.78 -5.34 -40.19
CA LYS A 484 35.71 -3.95 -40.65
C LYS A 484 36.73 -3.01 -40.00
N PRO A 485 36.95 -3.01 -38.66
CA PRO A 485 37.97 -2.16 -38.05
C PRO A 485 39.41 -2.48 -38.51
N PHE A 486 39.72 -3.76 -38.73
CA PHE A 486 41.04 -4.21 -39.18
C PHE A 486 41.27 -3.86 -40.65
N VAL A 487 40.26 -4.04 -41.51
CA VAL A 487 40.32 -3.66 -42.92
C VAL A 487 40.48 -2.14 -43.06
N MET A 488 39.72 -1.36 -42.29
CA MET A 488 39.86 0.10 -42.24
C MET A 488 41.27 0.53 -41.84
N LYS A 489 41.88 -0.14 -40.86
CA LYS A 489 43.26 0.13 -40.44
C LYS A 489 44.25 -0.19 -41.57
N MET A 490 44.15 -1.36 -42.19
CA MET A 490 45.04 -1.74 -43.30
C MET A 490 44.93 -0.79 -44.49
N LEU A 491 43.72 -0.35 -44.87
CA LEU A 491 43.52 0.59 -45.98
C LEU A 491 44.19 1.95 -45.77
N VAL A 492 44.40 2.35 -44.52
CA VAL A 492 45.12 3.59 -44.17
C VAL A 492 46.63 3.31 -44.16
N GLU A 493 47.07 2.16 -43.63
CA GLU A 493 48.49 1.77 -43.58
C GLU A 493 49.08 1.54 -44.98
N THR A 494 48.32 0.96 -45.90
CA THR A 494 48.74 0.74 -47.30
C THR A 494 48.59 1.98 -48.18
N GLN A 495 48.21 3.13 -47.60
CA GLN A 495 47.97 4.39 -48.29
C GLN A 495 46.87 4.33 -49.39
N ALA A 496 46.04 3.28 -49.39
CA ALA A 496 44.89 3.18 -50.29
C ALA A 496 43.81 4.23 -49.97
N THR A 497 43.75 4.70 -48.72
CA THR A 497 42.88 5.78 -48.27
C THR A 497 43.63 6.74 -47.34
N SER A 498 43.24 8.02 -47.36
CA SER A 498 43.90 9.04 -46.55
C SER A 498 43.45 9.07 -45.10
N ASN A 499 42.22 8.65 -44.80
CA ASN A 499 41.69 8.67 -43.44
C ASN A 499 40.68 7.54 -43.16
N ILE A 500 40.51 7.23 -41.88
CA ILE A 500 39.62 6.17 -41.38
C ILE A 500 38.16 6.38 -41.83
N ASN A 501 37.70 7.63 -41.94
CA ASN A 501 36.31 7.93 -42.36
C ASN A 501 36.08 7.63 -43.85
N THR A 502 37.08 7.89 -44.70
CA THR A 502 37.05 7.57 -46.13
C THR A 502 37.15 6.06 -46.33
N ALA A 503 37.99 5.36 -45.57
CA ALA A 503 38.05 3.90 -45.54
C ALA A 503 36.69 3.30 -45.17
N LYS A 504 36.03 3.82 -44.14
CA LYS A 504 34.67 3.38 -43.75
C LYS A 504 33.67 3.55 -44.89
N ARG A 505 33.63 4.73 -45.52
CA ARG A 505 32.70 5.01 -46.65
C ARG A 505 32.98 4.15 -47.88
N MET A 506 34.24 3.78 -48.11
CA MET A 506 34.63 2.90 -49.20
C MET A 506 34.14 1.47 -48.94
N ILE A 507 34.29 0.97 -47.71
CA ILE A 507 33.78 -0.34 -47.29
C ILE A 507 32.26 -0.38 -47.31
N ASP A 508 31.56 0.67 -46.84
CA ASP A 508 30.09 0.74 -46.85
C ASP A 508 29.48 0.77 -48.27
N ARG A 509 30.29 1.00 -49.32
CA ARG A 509 29.88 1.01 -50.73
C ARG A 509 30.18 -0.28 -51.48
N MET A 510 31.02 -1.14 -50.92
CA MET A 510 31.35 -2.48 -51.43
C MET A 510 30.34 -3.47 -50.89
#